data_AF-A0A2N1ZE65-F1
#
_entry.id   AF-A0A2N1ZE65-F1
#
_cell.length_a   1.000
_cell.length_b   1.000
_cell.length_c   1.000
_cell.angle_alpha   90.00
_cell.angle_beta   90.00
_cell.angle_gamma   90.00
#
_symmetry.space_group_name_H-M   'P 1'
#
loop_
_entity.id
_entity.type
_entity.pdbx_description
1 polymer ?
#
loop_
_entity_poly.entity_id
_entity_poly.type
_entity_poly.pdbx_seq_one_letter_code
_entity_poly.pdbx_strand_id
1 'polypeptide(L)'
;MGQTINMEQPFERESKVFTDHAKACLALANCVDRELRRYNCSVIFAAIDGDRPFLVVECDQPLHLQRVGWFHATLKPTPGHFIKCRTLLLGCDIEWQIRPSKAPVLLAKRAH
;
A
#
# COMPACT_ATOMS: atom_id res chain seq x y z
N MET A 1 29.45 34.55 -24.25
CA MET A 1 29.34 33.08 -24.12
C MET A 1 28.19 32.79 -23.17
N GLY A 2 26.95 32.79 -23.68
CA GLY A 2 25.77 32.48 -22.87
C GLY A 2 25.40 31.02 -23.07
N GLN A 3 25.28 30.27 -21.97
CA GLN A 3 24.79 28.89 -22.03
C GLN A 3 23.28 28.91 -22.31
N THR A 4 22.90 28.39 -23.47
CA THR A 4 21.50 28.11 -23.80
C THR A 4 21.09 26.88 -22.99
N ILE A 5 20.28 27.09 -21.96
CA ILE A 5 19.64 26.00 -21.23
C ILE A 5 18.51 25.52 -22.13
N ASN A 6 18.72 24.40 -22.82
CA ASN A 6 17.63 23.69 -23.48
C ASN A 6 16.71 23.18 -22.38
N MET A 7 15.58 23.86 -22.18
CA MET A 7 14.47 23.30 -21.42
C MET A 7 13.93 22.13 -22.24
N GLU A 8 14.37 20.92 -21.89
CA GLU A 8 13.78 19.69 -22.39
C GLU A 8 12.27 19.78 -22.20
N GLN A 9 11.58 19.39 -23.27
CA GLN A 9 10.16 19.55 -23.51
C GLN A 9 9.33 19.23 -22.25
N PRO A 10 8.21 19.94 -22.02
CA PRO A 10 7.24 19.48 -21.03
C PRO A 10 6.90 18.04 -21.42
N PHE A 11 7.17 17.09 -20.53
CA PHE A 11 6.70 15.72 -20.67
C PHE A 11 5.24 15.80 -21.08
N GLU A 12 4.94 15.52 -22.35
CA GLU A 12 3.60 15.31 -22.83
C GLU A 12 3.10 14.11 -22.04
N ARG A 13 2.45 14.38 -20.90
CA ARG A 13 1.65 13.39 -20.20
C ARG A 13 0.57 13.03 -21.20
N GLU A 14 0.79 11.95 -21.95
CA GLU A 14 -0.26 11.29 -22.71
C GLU A 14 -1.48 11.23 -21.80
N SER A 15 -2.53 11.96 -22.16
CA SER A 15 -3.81 11.88 -21.46
C SER A 15 -4.33 10.46 -21.69
N LYS A 16 -3.93 9.53 -20.83
CA LYS A 16 -4.49 8.18 -20.84
C LYS A 16 -5.95 8.32 -20.47
N VAL A 17 -6.81 8.19 -21.47
CA VAL A 17 -8.25 8.06 -21.26
C VAL A 17 -8.45 6.74 -20.54
N PHE A 18 -8.70 6.80 -19.23
CA PHE A 18 -9.00 5.61 -18.45
C PHE A 18 -10.35 5.05 -18.88
N THR A 19 -10.38 3.75 -19.17
CA THR A 19 -11.65 3.02 -19.36
C THR A 19 -12.48 3.10 -18.08
N ASP A 20 -13.80 2.92 -18.18
CA ASP A 20 -14.67 2.94 -16.99
C ASP A 20 -14.30 1.84 -15.98
N HIS A 21 -13.81 0.70 -16.47
CA HIS A 21 -13.22 -0.35 -15.64
C HIS A 21 -11.99 0.16 -14.87
N ALA A 22 -11.03 0.81 -15.54
CA ALA A 22 -9.85 1.35 -14.88
C ALA A 22 -10.22 2.42 -13.83
N LYS A 23 -11.24 3.25 -14.09
CA LYS A 23 -11.78 4.20 -13.10
C LYS A 23 -12.38 3.48 -11.89
N ALA A 24 -13.12 2.39 -12.10
CA ALA A 24 -13.71 1.60 -11.03
C ALA A 24 -12.62 0.94 -10.15
N CYS A 25 -11.59 0.35 -10.77
CA CYS A 25 -10.46 -0.23 -10.04
C CYS A 25 -9.65 0.84 -9.28
N LEU A 26 -9.44 2.02 -9.86
CA LEU A 26 -8.85 3.18 -9.18
C LEU A 26 -9.68 3.61 -7.96
N ALA A 27 -11.00 3.72 -8.13
CA ALA A 27 -11.91 4.09 -7.03
C ALA A 27 -11.86 3.05 -5.89
N LEU A 28 -11.81 1.76 -6.23
CA LEU A 28 -11.66 0.69 -5.26
C LEU A 28 -10.32 0.78 -4.52
N ALA A 29 -9.20 0.92 -5.24
CA ALA A 29 -7.87 1.07 -4.65
C ALA A 29 -7.81 2.26 -3.69
N ASN A 30 -8.39 3.40 -4.06
CA ASN A 30 -8.46 4.59 -3.21
C ASN A 30 -9.31 4.37 -1.94
N CYS A 31 -10.42 3.64 -2.06
CA CYS A 31 -11.25 3.29 -0.91
C CYS A 31 -10.47 2.42 0.08
N VAL A 32 -9.74 1.42 -0.43
CA VAL A 32 -8.92 0.53 0.38
C VAL A 32 -7.75 1.26 1.04
N ASP A 33 -7.03 2.12 0.31
CA ASP A 33 -5.96 2.96 0.89
C ASP A 33 -6.49 3.81 2.04
N ARG A 34 -7.65 4.46 1.87
CA ARG A 34 -8.27 5.27 2.92
C ARG A 34 -8.59 4.46 4.18
N GLU A 35 -9.10 3.24 4.03
CA GLU A 35 -9.36 2.36 5.19
C GLU A 35 -8.05 1.92 5.85
N LEU A 36 -7.03 1.53 5.08
CA LEU A 36 -5.73 1.10 5.59
C LEU A 36 -4.99 2.20 6.35
N ARG A 37 -5.08 3.46 5.90
CA ARG A 37 -4.46 4.60 6.59
C ARG A 37 -4.99 4.79 8.02
N ARG A 38 -6.23 4.40 8.31
CA ARG A 38 -6.79 4.43 9.69
C ARG A 38 -6.06 3.49 10.64
N TYR A 39 -5.34 2.50 10.10
CA TYR A 39 -4.57 1.51 10.83
C TYR A 39 -3.05 1.73 10.66
N ASN A 40 -2.61 2.96 10.39
CA ASN A 40 -1.21 3.33 10.23
C ASN A 40 -0.46 2.56 9.12
N CYS A 41 -1.19 2.04 8.14
CA CYS A 41 -0.64 1.38 6.96
C CYS A 41 -0.44 2.40 5.82
N SER A 42 0.50 2.12 4.91
CA SER A 42 0.78 2.97 3.74
C SER A 42 0.86 2.12 2.47
N VAL A 43 0.14 2.50 1.42
CA VAL A 43 0.27 1.86 0.11
C VAL A 43 1.51 2.42 -0.60
N ILE A 44 2.46 1.54 -0.93
CA ILE A 44 3.74 1.92 -1.57
C ILE A 44 3.72 1.70 -3.09
N PHE A 45 2.87 0.79 -3.55
CA PHE A 45 2.70 0.48 -4.96
C PHE A 45 1.27 0.04 -5.23
N ALA A 46 0.73 0.47 -6.36
CA ALA A 46 -0.57 0.06 -6.85
C ALA A 46 -0.49 -0.24 -8.35
N ALA A 47 -0.95 -1.43 -8.75
CA ALA A 47 -1.17 -1.80 -10.15
C ALA A 47 -2.66 -2.01 -10.37
N ILE A 48 -3.15 -1.54 -11.52
CA ILE A 48 -4.58 -1.50 -11.87
C ILE A 48 -4.82 -2.34 -13.14
N ASP A 49 -3.95 -3.31 -13.36
CA ASP A 49 -4.00 -4.21 -14.50
C ASP A 49 -4.80 -5.48 -14.12
N GLY A 50 -5.79 -5.82 -14.93
CA GLY A 50 -6.63 -7.02 -14.75
C GLY A 50 -7.99 -6.75 -14.09
N ASP A 51 -8.60 -7.80 -13.50
CA ASP A 51 -9.95 -7.74 -12.95
C ASP A 51 -10.02 -6.98 -11.61
N ARG A 52 -8.91 -6.94 -10.86
CA ARG A 52 -8.83 -6.36 -9.51
C ARG A 52 -7.50 -5.64 -9.35
N PRO A 53 -7.47 -4.49 -8.64
CA PRO A 53 -6.22 -3.81 -8.36
C PRO A 53 -5.35 -4.65 -7.40
N PHE A 54 -4.04 -4.60 -7.64
CA PHE A 54 -3.01 -5.18 -6.79
C PHE A 54 -2.29 -4.08 -6.02
N LEU A 55 -2.24 -4.20 -4.69
CA LEU A 55 -1.65 -3.20 -3.80
C LEU A 55 -0.50 -3.81 -3.00
N VAL A 56 0.61 -3.10 -2.91
CA VAL A 56 1.67 -3.41 -1.94
C VAL A 56 1.55 -2.42 -0.79
N VAL A 57 1.41 -2.95 0.42
CA VAL A 57 1.08 -2.17 1.62
C VAL A 57 2.16 -2.38 2.67
N GLU A 58 2.72 -1.28 3.13
CA GLU A 58 3.65 -1.22 4.25
C GLU A 58 2.90 -1.02 5.57
N CYS A 59 3.21 -1.83 6.59
CA CYS A 59 2.55 -1.79 7.89
C CYS A 59 3.46 -2.33 9.01
N ASP A 60 3.09 -2.09 10.27
CA ASP A 60 3.79 -2.68 11.42
C ASP A 60 3.40 -4.16 11.62
N GLN A 61 2.16 -4.51 11.25
CA GLN A 61 1.63 -5.87 11.30
C GLN A 61 0.54 -6.06 10.22
N PRO A 62 0.47 -7.23 9.53
CA PRO A 62 -0.55 -7.46 8.52
C PRO A 62 -1.95 -7.44 9.12
N LEU A 63 -2.93 -7.06 8.33
CA LEU A 63 -4.33 -7.04 8.75
C LEU A 63 -5.15 -8.08 8.00
N HIS A 64 -6.19 -8.60 8.66
CA HIS A 64 -7.22 -9.40 8.01
C HIS A 64 -8.60 -8.83 8.32
N LEU A 65 -9.54 -9.13 7.44
CA LEU A 65 -10.92 -8.70 7.57
C LEU A 65 -11.67 -9.65 8.51
N GLN A 66 -12.08 -9.15 9.67
CA GLN A 66 -12.92 -9.87 10.61
C GLN A 66 -14.38 -9.41 10.44
N ARG A 67 -15.28 -10.35 10.15
CA ARG A 67 -16.72 -10.06 10.08
C ARG A 67 -17.28 -9.82 11.48
N VAL A 68 -17.98 -8.70 11.68
CA VAL A 68 -18.64 -8.32 12.93
C VAL A 68 -20.14 -8.24 12.66
N GLY A 69 -20.80 -9.40 12.62
CA GLY A 69 -22.22 -9.49 12.28
C GLY A 69 -22.52 -9.47 10.77
N TRP A 70 -23.77 -9.21 10.40
CA TRP A 70 -24.20 -9.44 9.02
C TRP A 70 -23.68 -8.40 8.04
N PHE A 71 -23.64 -7.13 8.45
CA PHE A 71 -23.33 -5.97 7.59
C PHE A 71 -22.07 -5.21 7.97
N HIS A 72 -21.36 -5.62 9.02
CA HIS A 72 -20.13 -4.96 9.43
C HIS A 72 -18.94 -5.90 9.35
N ALA A 73 -17.81 -5.32 9.00
CA ALA A 73 -16.51 -5.95 9.10
C ALA A 73 -15.53 -4.92 9.65
N THR A 74 -14.47 -5.41 10.30
CA THR A 74 -13.40 -4.58 10.82
C THR A 74 -12.06 -5.19 10.44
N LEU A 75 -11.02 -4.37 10.32
CA LEU A 75 -9.68 -4.87 10.14
C LEU A 75 -9.07 -5.14 11.51
N LYS A 76 -8.45 -6.32 11.65
CA LYS A 76 -7.70 -6.71 12.84
C LYS A 76 -6.28 -7.11 12.49
N PRO A 77 -5.32 -6.87 13.40
CA PRO A 77 -3.99 -7.45 13.28
C PRO A 77 -4.07 -8.98 13.16
N THR A 78 -3.38 -9.52 12.17
CA THR A 78 -3.30 -10.96 11.95
C THR A 78 -2.37 -11.57 13.00
N PRO A 79 -2.86 -12.52 13.83
CA PRO A 79 -2.05 -13.15 14.85
C PRO A 79 -0.93 -13.98 14.22
N GLY A 80 0.29 -13.85 14.75
CA GLY A 80 1.48 -14.56 14.27
C GLY A 80 2.61 -13.62 13.82
N HIS A 81 3.76 -14.22 13.52
CA HIS A 81 4.95 -13.52 13.02
C HIS A 81 5.08 -13.77 11.51
N PHE A 82 4.61 -12.82 10.70
CA PHE A 82 4.71 -12.89 9.25
C PHE A 82 5.85 -12.02 8.74
N ILE A 83 6.67 -12.55 7.83
CA ILE A 83 7.71 -11.78 7.14
C ILE A 83 7.12 -11.12 5.89
N LYS A 84 6.23 -11.84 5.20
CA LYS A 84 5.51 -11.41 4.01
C LYS A 84 4.24 -12.25 3.89
N CYS A 85 3.11 -11.65 3.51
CA CYS A 85 1.91 -12.40 3.16
C CYS A 85 1.13 -11.69 2.05
N ARG A 86 0.31 -12.47 1.32
CA ARG A 86 -0.65 -11.95 0.34
C ARG A 86 -2.06 -12.30 0.80
N THR A 87 -2.97 -11.33 0.71
CA THR A 87 -4.36 -11.50 1.15
C THR A 87 -5.31 -10.71 0.28
N LEU A 88 -6.56 -11.15 0.20
CA LEU A 88 -7.63 -10.35 -0.39
C LEU A 88 -8.25 -9.42 0.66
N LEU A 89 -8.31 -8.12 0.35
CA LEU A 89 -8.94 -7.13 1.21
C LEU A 89 -9.88 -6.24 0.41
N LEU A 90 -11.16 -6.22 0.77
CA LEU A 90 -12.16 -5.35 0.15
C LEU A 90 -12.15 -5.42 -1.40
N GLY A 91 -11.90 -6.61 -1.96
CA GLY A 91 -11.84 -6.82 -3.41
C GLY A 91 -10.51 -6.48 -4.08
N CYS A 92 -9.51 -5.99 -3.34
CA CYS A 92 -8.13 -5.81 -3.81
C CYS A 92 -7.26 -7.02 -3.42
N ASP A 93 -6.26 -7.34 -4.24
CA ASP A 93 -5.20 -8.27 -3.86
C ASP A 93 -4.05 -7.49 -3.21
N ILE A 94 -3.69 -7.87 -1.98
CA ILE A 94 -2.76 -7.09 -1.15
C ILE A 94 -1.53 -7.92 -0.81
N GLU A 95 -0.36 -7.39 -1.10
CA GLU A 95 0.91 -7.86 -0.57
C GLU A 95 1.35 -7.00 0.63
N TRP A 96 1.49 -7.63 1.79
CA TRP A 96 1.94 -6.96 3.01
C TRP A 96 3.47 -6.98 3.11
N GLN A 97 4.03 -5.80 3.34
CA GLN A 97 5.43 -5.59 3.70
C GLN A 97 5.48 -5.06 5.14
N ILE A 98 6.22 -5.77 6.00
CA ILE A 98 6.41 -5.34 7.38
C ILE A 98 7.47 -4.26 7.42
N ARG A 99 7.19 -3.14 8.09
CA ARG A 99 8.22 -2.13 8.36
C ARG A 99 9.37 -2.80 9.08
N PRO A 100 10.62 -2.65 8.60
CA PRO A 100 11.75 -3.07 9.38
C PRO A 100 11.69 -2.31 10.71
N SER A 101 11.45 -3.04 11.79
CA SER A 101 11.52 -2.51 13.15
C SER A 101 12.82 -1.73 13.24
N LYS A 102 12.73 -0.42 13.51
CA LYS A 102 13.86 0.32 14.06
C LYS A 102 14.09 -0.28 15.45
N ALA A 103 14.77 -1.41 15.51
CA ALA A 103 15.23 -1.94 16.78
C ALA A 103 16.05 -0.83 17.45
N PRO A 104 15.78 -0.48 18.71
CA PRO A 104 16.75 0.31 19.45
C PRO A 104 18.04 -0.51 19.45
N VAL A 105 19.12 0.09 18.96
CA VAL A 105 20.47 -0.46 19.12
C VAL A 105 20.74 -0.49 20.62
N LEU A 106 20.39 -1.59 21.28
CA LEU A 106 20.87 -1.91 22.61
C LEU A 106 22.35 -2.29 22.46
N LEU A 107 23.19 -1.28 22.30
CA LEU A 107 24.62 -1.42 22.51
C LEU A 107 24.81 -1.64 24.01
N ALA A 108 24.80 -2.91 24.37
CA ALA A 108 25.06 -3.39 25.71
C ALA A 108 26.38 -2.77 26.20
N LYS A 109 26.30 -2.03 27.31
CA LYS A 109 27.45 -1.74 28.15
C LYS A 109 28.13 -3.06 28.49
N ARG A 110 29.35 -3.28 28.01
CA ARG A 110 30.31 -4.16 28.69
C ARG A 110 31.33 -3.27 29.37
N ALA A 111 31.16 -3.16 30.68
CA ALA A 111 32.23 -2.79 31.59
C ALA A 111 33.31 -3.88 31.53
N HIS A 112 34.57 -3.46 31.41
CA HIS A 112 35.73 -4.10 32.02
C HIS A 112 36.78 -3.01 32.23
#